data_AF-A0A161KFH0-F1
#
_entry.id   AF-A0A161KFH0-F1
#
_cell.length_a   1.000
_cell.length_b   1.000
_cell.length_c   1.000
_cell.angle_alpha   90.00
_cell.angle_beta   90.00
_cell.angle_gamma   90.00
#
_symmetry.space_group_name_H-M   'P 1'
#
loop_
_entity.id
_entity.type
_entity.pdbx_description
1 polymer ?
#
loop_
_entity_poly.entity_id
_entity_poly.type
_entity_poly.pdbx_seq_one_letter_code
_entity_poly.pdbx_strand_id
1 'polypeptide(L)' 'MRKDSYAGTAGALAAAGLPQAYEAGRGMVAMAGGTYQGESAFALGLSKAMSDGHTVVKLSGTYDTQGRAGGAAGIGYQF' A
#
# COMPACT_ATOMS: atom_id res chain seq x y z
N MET A 1 23.37 -4.06 -2.24
CA MET A 1 22.78 -3.25 -3.33
C MET A 1 21.72 -3.99 -4.16
N ARG A 2 21.97 -5.15 -4.79
CA ARG A 2 20.91 -5.83 -5.59
C ARG A 2 19.75 -6.34 -4.73
N LYS A 3 20.04 -7.01 -3.61
CA LYS A 3 19.02 -7.41 -2.62
C LYS A 3 18.22 -6.22 -2.12
N ASP A 4 18.89 -5.08 -1.92
CA ASP A 4 18.25 -3.83 -1.51
C ASP A 4 17.23 -3.35 -2.55
N SER A 5 17.58 -3.37 -3.83
CA SER A 5 16.62 -3.04 -4.87
C SER A 5 15.45 -4.04 -4.91
N TYR A 6 15.71 -5.34 -4.77
CA TYR A 6 14.67 -6.38 -4.83
C TYR A 6 13.69 -6.33 -3.68
N ALA A 7 14.16 -6.15 -2.44
CA ALA A 7 13.29 -5.98 -1.29
C ALA A 7 12.48 -4.67 -1.36
N GLY A 8 13.02 -3.62 -2.00
CA GLY A 8 12.25 -2.41 -2.33
C GLY A 8 11.12 -2.68 -3.33
N THR A 9 11.39 -3.47 -4.38
CA THR A 9 10.37 -3.91 -5.34
C THR A 9 9.31 -4.80 -4.69
N ALA A 10 9.72 -5.75 -3.83
CA ALA A 10 8.79 -6.56 -3.05
C ALA A 10 7.87 -5.68 -2.19
N GLY A 11 8.41 -4.62 -1.57
CA GLY A 11 7.64 -3.63 -0.82
C GLY A 11 6.63 -2.89 -1.68
N ALA A 12 7.02 -2.45 -2.88
CA ALA A 12 6.13 -1.79 -3.82
C ALA A 12 4.98 -2.72 -4.27
N LEU A 13 5.28 -3.99 -4.56
CA LEU A 13 4.27 -4.99 -4.88
C LEU A 13 3.30 -5.22 -3.72
N ALA A 14 3.81 -5.28 -2.48
CA ALA A 14 2.97 -5.39 -1.29
C ALA A 14 2.03 -4.19 -1.17
N ALA A 15 2.53 -2.95 -1.34
CA ALA A 15 1.69 -1.75 -1.27
C ALA A 15 0.62 -1.69 -2.36
N ALA A 16 0.97 -2.12 -3.58
CA ALA A 16 0.04 -2.21 -4.70
C ALA A 16 -1.09 -3.22 -4.44
N GLY A 17 -0.78 -4.32 -3.73
CA GLY A 17 -1.75 -5.34 -3.34
C GLY A 17 -2.73 -4.92 -2.26
N LEU A 18 -2.56 -3.78 -1.59
CA LEU A 18 -3.44 -3.32 -0.52
C LEU A 18 -4.86 -2.98 -1.06
N PRO A 19 -5.92 -3.68 -0.59
CA PRO A 19 -7.29 -3.31 -0.91
C PRO A 19 -7.64 -1.88 -0.47
N GLN A 20 -8.63 -1.29 -1.14
CA GLN A 20 -9.11 0.08 -0.92
C GLN A 20 -10.60 0.06 -0.53
N ALA A 21 -11.00 0.97 0.37
CA ALA A 21 -12.39 1.25 0.68
C ALA A 21 -13.15 1.72 -0.58
N TYR A 22 -14.22 1.01 -0.94
CA TYR A 22 -15.10 1.37 -2.06
C TYR A 22 -16.46 1.92 -1.61
N GLU A 23 -16.79 1.83 -0.32
CA GLU A 23 -18.06 2.31 0.24
C GLU A 23 -17.91 3.75 0.74
N ALA A 24 -18.75 4.66 0.23
CA ALA A 24 -18.69 6.09 0.56
C ALA A 24 -18.82 6.35 2.06
N GLY A 25 -17.97 7.25 2.57
CA GLY A 25 -17.87 7.58 3.99
C GLY A 25 -17.10 6.57 4.84
N ARG A 26 -16.82 5.36 4.33
CA ARG A 26 -16.15 4.29 5.08
C ARG A 26 -14.61 4.39 5.00
N GLY A 27 -13.97 3.97 6.08
CA GLY A 27 -12.53 3.71 6.11
C GLY A 27 -12.25 2.21 6.04
N MET A 28 -11.06 1.84 5.58
CA MET A 28 -10.58 0.46 5.53
C MET A 28 -9.12 0.42 6.00
N VAL A 29 -8.83 -0.58 6.84
CA VAL A 29 -7.46 -0.98 7.17
C VAL A 29 -7.14 -2.24 6.38
N ALA A 30 -5.98 -2.27 5.74
CA ALA A 30 -5.55 -3.34 4.87
C ALA A 30 -4.14 -3.80 5.20
N MET A 31 -3.85 -5.07 4.93
CA MET A 31 -2.51 -5.65 4.95
C MET A 31 -2.29 -6.44 3.66
N ALA A 32 -1.08 -6.41 3.12
CA ALA A 32 -0.70 -7.16 1.93
C ALA A 32 0.76 -7.61 2.01
N GLY A 33 1.12 -8.63 1.25
CA GLY A 33 2.48 -9.14 1.11
C GLY A 33 2.95 -9.07 -0.33
N GLY A 34 4.27 -8.97 -0.53
CA GLY A 34 4.90 -8.93 -1.84
C GLY A 34 6.20 -9.72 -1.82
N THR A 35 6.50 -10.39 -2.92
CA THR A 35 7.74 -11.14 -3.11
C THR A 35 8.34 -10.80 -4.47
N TYR A 36 9.66 -10.64 -4.53
CA TYR A 36 10.37 -10.34 -5.76
C TYR A 36 11.82 -10.83 -5.70
N GLN A 37 12.23 -11.64 -6.69
CA GLN A 37 13.61 -12.11 -6.84
C GLN A 37 14.23 -12.70 -5.55
N GLY A 38 13.43 -13.40 -4.74
CA GLY A 38 13.85 -14.05 -3.49
C GLY A 38 13.77 -13.17 -2.24
N GLU A 39 13.43 -11.89 -2.38
CA GLU A 39 13.14 -10.99 -1.25
C GLU A 39 11.64 -10.89 -1.00
N SER A 40 11.26 -10.60 0.25
CA SER A 40 9.85 -10.47 0.66
C SER A 40 9.63 -9.17 1.42
N ALA A 41 8.41 -8.67 1.37
CA ALA A 41 7.99 -7.50 2.10
C ALA A 41 6.50 -7.57 2.43
N PHE A 42 6.09 -6.80 3.42
CA PHE A 42 4.70 -6.60 3.77
C PHE A 42 4.35 -5.12 3.74
N ALA A 43 3.06 -4.85 3.59
CA ALA A 43 2.50 -3.51 3.58
C ALA A 43 1.28 -3.44 4.49
N LEU A 44 1.11 -2.29 5.11
CA LEU A 44 -0.09 -1.90 5.83
C LEU A 44 -0.67 -0.67 5.17
N GLY A 45 -1.99 -0.58 5.10
CA GLY A 45 -2.69 0.51 4.45
C GLY A 45 -3.90 0.99 5.21
N LEU A 46 -4.15 2.29 5.11
CA LEU A 46 -5.40 2.93 5.49
C LEU A 46 -5.98 3.56 4.23
N SER A 47 -7.25 3.35 3.97
CA SER A 47 -7.95 4.07 2.90
C SER A 47 -9.29 4.58 3.40
N LYS A 48 -9.76 5.68 2.82
CA LYS A 48 -11.07 6.25 3.13
C LYS A 48 -11.70 6.79 1.87
N ALA A 49 -12.90 6.29 1.56
CA ALA A 49 -13.77 6.95 0.61
C ALA A 49 -14.52 8.06 1.37
N MET A 50 -14.45 9.27 0.84
CA MET A 50 -15.16 10.42 1.41
C MET A 50 -16.66 10.23 1.25
N SER A 51 -17.43 10.93 2.09
CA SER A 51 -18.90 10.84 2.06
C SER A 51 -19.51 11.46 0.80
N ASP A 52 -18.74 12.22 0.02
CA ASP A 52 -19.14 12.72 -1.29
C ASP A 52 -19.27 11.59 -2.34
N GLY A 53 -18.72 10.41 -2.08
CA GLY A 53 -18.70 9.29 -3.02
C GLY A 53 -17.75 9.49 -4.21
N HIS A 54 -17.09 10.63 -4.29
CA HIS A 54 -16.24 11.02 -5.40
C HIS A 54 -14.76 11.00 -5.03
N THR A 55 -14.42 11.26 -3.76
CA THR A 55 -13.03 11.36 -3.33
C THR A 55 -12.59 10.13 -2.56
N VAL A 56 -11.41 9.58 -2.88
CA VAL A 56 -10.79 8.49 -2.11
C VAL A 56 -9.36 8.85 -1.75
N VAL A 57 -8.98 8.61 -0.49
CA VAL A 57 -7.61 8.76 -0.01
C VAL A 57 -7.04 7.41 0.43
N LYS A 58 -5.75 7.20 0.19
CA LYS A 58 -5.02 6.00 0.62
C LYS A 58 -3.67 6.39 1.19
N LEU A 59 -3.32 5.78 2.31
CA LEU A 59 -2.04 5.84 2.99
C LEU A 59 -1.53 4.42 3.11
N SER A 60 -0.24 4.21 2.90
CA SER A 60 0.38 2.91 3.04
C SER A 60 1.79 3.02 3.58
N GLY A 61 2.18 2.04 4.37
CA GLY A 61 3.54 1.82 4.83
C GLY A 61 3.99 0.43 4.41
N THR A 62 5.27 0.29 4.07
CA THR A 62 5.88 -0.99 3.70
C THR A 62 7.04 -1.30 4.61
N TYR A 63 7.32 -2.58 4.81
CA TYR A 63 8.49 -3.04 5.51
C TYR A 63 9.01 -4.33 4.85
N ASP A 64 10.30 -4.38 4.61
CA ASP A 64 10.94 -5.50 3.91
C ASP A 64 11.79 -6.38 4.83
N THR A 65 12.15 -7.58 4.35
CA THR A 65 12.99 -8.55 5.07
C THR A 65 14.40 -8.05 5.37
N GLN A 66 14.83 -6.96 4.74
CA GLN A 66 16.13 -6.33 5.00
C GLN A 66 16.04 -5.16 6.01
N GLY A 67 14.90 -5.02 6.68
CA GLY A 67 14.71 -4.06 7.76
C GLY A 67 14.44 -2.63 7.29
N ARG A 68 14.06 -2.44 6.02
CA ARG A 68 13.81 -1.10 5.48
C ARG A 68 12.33 -0.83 5.39
N ALA A 69 11.97 0.38 5.80
CA ALA A 69 10.61 0.87 5.79
C ALA A 69 10.42 1.87 4.64
N GLY A 70 9.20 1.91 4.10
CA GLY A 70 8.76 2.90 3.12
C GLY A 70 7.35 3.37 3.41
N GLY A 71 6.94 4.44 2.73
CA GLY A 71 5.59 4.98 2.85
C GLY A 71 5.13 5.61 1.55
N ALA A 72 3.82 5.57 1.31
CA ALA A 72 3.19 6.21 0.17
C ALA A 72 1.79 6.72 0.54
N ALA A 73 1.38 7.80 -0.09
CA ALA A 73 0.04 8.38 0.03
C ALA A 73 -0.50 8.71 -1.36
N GLY A 74 -1.82 8.66 -1.51
CA GLY A 74 -2.51 8.98 -2.75
C GLY A 74 -3.92 9.50 -2.50
N ILE A 75 -4.41 10.31 -3.43
CA ILE A 75 -5.77 10.81 -3.49
C ILE A 75 -6.30 10.62 -4.92
N GLY A 76 -7.55 10.22 -5.04
CA GLY A 76 -8.25 10.05 -6.31
C GLY A 76 -9.63 10.70 -6.26
N TYR A 77 -10.09 11.17 -7.41
CA TYR A 77 -11.42 11.73 -7.59
C TYR A 77 -12.10 11.01 -8.77
N GLN A 78 -13.33 10.54 -8.58
CA GLN A 78 -14.17 9.88 -9.59
C GLN A 78 -15.43 10.72 -9.86
N PHE A 79 -15.84 10.83 -11.13
CA PHE A 79 -17.01 11.61 -11.59
C PHE A 79 -18.02 10.73 -12.33
#